data_AF-A0A7H8K233-F1
#
_entry.id   AF-A0A7H8K233-F1
#
_cell.length_a   1.000
_cell.length_b   1.000
_cell.length_c   1.000
_cell.angle_alpha   90.00
_cell.angle_beta   90.00
_cell.angle_gamma   90.00
#
_symmetry.space_group_name_H-M   'P 1'
#
loop_
_entity.id
_entity.type
_entity.pdbx_description
1 polymer ?
#
loop_
_entity_poly.entity_id
_entity_poly.type
_entity_poly.pdbx_seq_one_letter_code
_entity_poly.pdbx_strand_id
1 'polypeptide(L)' 'MAAVLLLVGCTQSDRSEIVTWTDEHGRACTGVAVIDSEDNDREVNSIDCDYPPEGRTPGRTTSTPLPRK' A
#
# COMPACT_ATOMS: atom_id res chain seq x y z
N MET A 1 -13.26 -22.56 -40.20
CA MET A 1 -11.94 -21.98 -39.86
C MET A 1 -12.03 -21.43 -38.45
N ALA A 2 -11.34 -22.05 -37.50
CA ALA A 2 -11.34 -21.64 -36.11
C ALA A 2 -10.21 -20.62 -35.89
N ALA A 3 -10.58 -19.36 -35.68
CA ALA A 3 -9.65 -18.34 -35.23
C ALA A 3 -9.67 -18.34 -33.70
N VAL A 4 -8.67 -18.96 -33.08
CA VAL A 4 -8.45 -18.89 -31.63
C VAL A 4 -7.82 -17.52 -31.35
N LEU A 5 -8.65 -16.57 -30.94
CA LEU A 5 -8.20 -15.28 -30.42
C LEU A 5 -7.55 -15.53 -29.05
N LEU A 6 -6.22 -15.52 -29.02
CA LEU A 6 -5.44 -15.48 -27.78
C LEU A 6 -5.70 -14.14 -27.09
N LEU A 7 -6.66 -14.14 -26.17
CA LEU A 7 -6.90 -13.06 -25.22
C LEU A 7 -5.71 -13.02 -24.24
N VAL A 8 -4.62 -12.36 -24.65
CA VAL A 8 -3.63 -11.84 -23.70
C VAL A 8 -4.29 -10.70 -22.94
N GLY A 9 -5.06 -11.06 -21.91
CA GLY A 9 -5.60 -10.10 -20.96
C GLY A 9 -4.43 -9.41 -20.27
N CYS A 10 -4.29 -8.11 -20.50
CA CYS A 10 -3.47 -7.24 -19.65
C CYS A 10 -4.16 -7.16 -18.28
N THR A 11 -4.03 -8.21 -17.46
CA THR A 11 -4.27 -8.08 -16.03
C THR A 11 -3.16 -7.17 -15.51
N GLN A 12 -3.55 -5.96 -15.13
CA GLN A 12 -2.67 -5.12 -14.32
C GLN A 12 -2.40 -5.93 -13.05
N SER A 13 -1.16 -5.94 -12.58
CA SER A 13 -0.81 -6.67 -11.36
C SER A 13 -0.99 -5.75 -10.17
N ASP A 14 -1.53 -6.30 -9.10
CA ASP A 14 -1.61 -5.64 -7.81
C ASP A 14 -0.25 -5.09 -7.40
N ARG A 15 -0.29 -4.00 -6.64
CA ARG A 15 0.92 -3.36 -6.14
C ARG A 15 0.82 -3.14 -4.65
N SER A 16 1.96 -3.28 -4.00
CA SER A 16 2.07 -3.04 -2.58
C SER A 16 2.87 -1.76 -2.32
N GLU A 17 2.47 -1.00 -1.31
CA GLU A 17 3.14 0.21 -0.87
C GLU A 17 3.40 0.14 0.63
N ILE A 18 4.58 0.60 1.09
CA ILE A 18 4.80 0.91 2.49
C ILE A 18 4.18 2.28 2.75
N VAL A 19 3.31 2.35 3.74
CA VAL A 19 2.55 3.55 4.07
C VAL A 19 2.82 3.95 5.50
N THR A 20 3.06 5.24 5.73
CA THR A 20 3.21 5.80 7.07
C THR A 20 2.16 6.87 7.30
N TRP A 21 1.57 6.91 8.50
CA TRP A 21 0.60 7.92 8.90
C TRP A 21 0.62 8.16 10.40
N THR A 22 -0.05 9.21 10.86
CA THR A 22 -0.32 9.44 12.29
C THR A 22 -1.77 9.09 12.57
N ASP A 23 -2.01 8.25 13.57
CA ASP A 23 -3.37 7.92 13.96
C ASP A 23 -4.00 8.97 14.90
N GLU A 24 -5.27 8.77 15.22
CA GLU A 24 -6.03 9.66 16.12
C GLU A 24 -5.49 9.72 17.55
N HIS A 25 -4.69 8.73 17.95
CA HIS A 25 -4.06 8.67 19.27
C HIS A 25 -2.70 9.40 19.28
N GLY A 26 -2.20 9.84 18.11
CA GLY A 26 -0.91 10.51 17.97
C GLY A 26 0.28 9.57 17.79
N ARG A 27 0.04 8.27 17.53
CA ARG A 27 1.11 7.32 17.21
C ARG A 27 1.54 7.48 15.76
N ALA A 28 2.82 7.27 15.50
CA ALA A 28 3.35 7.10 14.15
C ALA A 28 3.19 5.63 13.76
N CYS A 29 2.39 5.37 12.72
CA CYS A 29 2.09 4.04 12.24
C CYS A 29 2.78 3.77 10.89
N THR A 30 3.21 2.54 10.69
CA THR A 30 3.67 1.99 9.41
C THR A 30 2.83 0.77 9.07
N GLY A 31 2.48 0.58 7.80
CA GLY A 31 1.77 -0.60 7.33
C GLY A 31 2.07 -0.89 5.87
N VAL A 32 1.56 -2.03 5.39
CA VAL A 32 1.61 -2.40 3.98
C VAL A 32 0.23 -2.20 3.39
N ALA A 33 0.11 -1.31 2.41
CA ALA A 33 -1.08 -1.18 1.60
C ALA A 33 -0.99 -2.10 0.39
N VAL A 34 -1.96 -2.97 0.18
CA VAL A 34 -2.18 -3.68 -1.08
C VAL A 34 -3.21 -2.90 -1.87
N ILE A 35 -2.87 -2.58 -3.11
CA ILE A 35 -3.73 -1.86 -4.05
C ILE A 35 -4.11 -2.85 -5.13
N ASP A 36 -5.38 -3.25 -5.11
CA ASP A 36 -5.97 -4.07 -6.15
C ASP A 36 -6.02 -3.25 -7.45
N SER A 37 -5.65 -3.89 -8.53
CA SER A 37 -5.46 -3.24 -9.81
C SER A 37 -6.71 -3.21 -10.69
N GLU A 38 -7.74 -3.99 -10.35
CA GLU A 38 -9.03 -4.03 -11.04
C GLU A 38 -9.95 -2.87 -10.61
N ASP A 39 -10.00 -2.57 -9.30
CA ASP A 39 -10.90 -1.56 -8.71
C ASP A 39 -10.18 -0.40 -8.00
N ASN A 40 -8.86 -0.48 -7.81
CA ASN A 40 -8.05 0.46 -7.01
C ASN A 40 -8.43 0.47 -5.53
N ASP A 41 -9.02 -0.62 -5.03
CA ASP A 41 -9.27 -0.78 -3.61
C ASP A 41 -7.96 -0.90 -2.85
N ARG A 42 -7.90 -0.19 -1.72
CA ARG A 42 -6.68 -0.07 -0.90
C ARG A 42 -6.92 -0.66 0.47
N GLU A 43 -6.36 -1.83 0.69
CA GLU A 43 -6.37 -2.49 2.00
C GLU A 43 -5.02 -2.31 2.70
N VAL A 44 -5.05 -1.85 3.95
CA VAL A 44 -3.84 -1.69 4.77
C VAL A 44 -3.78 -2.80 5.80
N ASN A 45 -2.66 -3.52 5.84
CA ASN A 45 -2.44 -4.64 6.74
C ASN A 45 -1.05 -4.56 7.39
N SER A 46 -0.75 -5.49 8.31
CA SER A 46 0.54 -5.57 9.03
C SER A 46 0.93 -4.23 9.70
N ILE A 47 -0.04 -3.61 10.37
CA ILE A 47 0.11 -2.29 10.97
C ILE A 47 0.94 -2.38 12.25
N ASP A 48 1.97 -1.54 12.34
CA ASP A 48 2.80 -1.34 13.52
C ASP A 48 2.79 0.14 13.90
N CYS A 49 2.55 0.45 15.18
CA CYS A 49 2.34 1.82 15.66
C CYS A 49 3.06 2.07 16.97
N ASP A 50 3.80 3.16 17.04
CA ASP A 50 4.51 3.61 18.24
C ASP A 50 4.40 5.12 18.45
N TYR A 51 4.54 5.56 19.70
CA TYR A 51 4.63 7.00 19.99
C TYR A 51 6.00 7.54 19.59
N PRO A 52 6.06 8.77 19.03
CA PRO A 52 7.34 9.41 18.77
C PRO A 52 8.09 9.68 20.11
N PRO A 53 9.43 9.74 20.07
CA PRO A 53 10.21 10.13 21.24
C PRO A 53 9.78 11.49 21.80
N GLU A 54 10.03 11.73 23.09
CA GLU A 54 9.68 13.00 23.73
C GLU A 54 10.21 14.23 22.96
N GLY A 55 9.36 15.24 22.81
CA GLY A 55 9.69 16.46 22.07
C GLY A 55 9.75 16.30 20.55
N ARG A 56 9.41 15.13 19.99
CA ARG A 56 9.26 14.90 18.56
C ARG A 56 7.79 14.78 18.18
N THR A 57 7.45 15.32 17.02
CA THR A 57 6.17 15.05 16.36
C THR A 57 6.34 13.95 15.33
N PRO A 58 5.27 13.18 15.03
CA PRO A 58 5.29 12.24 13.91
C PRO A 58 5.69 12.92 12.60
N GLY A 59 6.32 12.14 11.72
CA GLY A 59 6.65 12.59 10.37
C GLY A 59 5.40 12.82 9.51
N ARG A 60 5.62 13.33 8.30
CA ARG A 60 4.52 13.44 7.31
C ARG A 60 4.04 12.04 6.91
N THR A 61 2.77 11.96 6.53
CA THR A 61 2.22 10.79 5.85
C THR A 61 2.98 10.55 4.55
N THR A 62 3.45 9.33 4.32
CA THR A 62 4.12 8.94 3.08
C THR A 62 3.56 7.63 2.53
N SER A 63 3.70 7.42 1.22
CA SER A 63 3.50 6.14 0.58
C SER A 63 4.64 5.89 -0.40
N THR A 64 5.24 4.70 -0.33
CA THR A 64 6.34 4.30 -1.22
C THR A 64 6.08 2.90 -1.78
N PRO A 65 6.11 2.71 -3.11
CA PRO A 65 5.95 1.39 -3.72
C PRO A 65 7.02 0.42 -3.24
N LEU A 66 6.63 -0.83 -3.00
CA LEU A 66 7.60 -1.91 -2.82
C LEU A 66 8.27 -2.23 -4.16
N PRO A 67 9.57 -2.60 -4.15
CA PRO A 67 10.23 -3.10 -5.34
C PRO A 67 9.47 -4.31 -5.89
N ARG A 68 9.19 -4.31 -7.20
CA ARG A 68 8.69 -5.52 -7.87
C ARG A 68 9.82 -6.55 -7.90
N LYS A 69 9.49 -7.81 -7.61
CA LYS A 69 10.42 -8.93 -7.79
C LYS A 69 10.59 -9.28 -9.26
#